data_AF-A0A5E7G3G5-F1
#
_entry.id   AF-A0A5E7G3G5-F1
#
_cell.length_a   1.000
_cell.length_b   1.000
_cell.length_c   1.000
_cell.angle_alpha   90.00
_cell.angle_beta   90.00
_cell.angle_gamma   90.00
#
_symmetry.space_group_name_H-M   'P 1'
#
loop_
_entity.id
_entity.type
_entity.pdbx_description
1 polymer ?
#
loop_
_entity_poly.entity_id
_entity_poly.type
_entity_poly.pdbx_seq_one_letter_code
_entity_poly.pdbx_strand_id
1 'polypeptide(L)'
;MFEKDVLPFLGSVAVADVKKGHITQVTDAMLSRGVNRAAKIAFSLVRQMFRFAVDRDLIEHDPSVGIRKAKIGGKDVERDRVLSDDEIRLLAQKAPKAGLLVTTEAAIWIALSSYCRIGELLNSRWEHIDFEQKTWLIPSENSKNGKPHVVSLSGFAMTQFKRVQQINGKST
;
A
#
# COMPACT_ATOMS: atom_id res chain seq x y z
N MET A 1 -5.55 14.08 -0.47
CA MET A 1 -5.63 14.10 -1.95
C MET A 1 -6.84 14.89 -2.40
N PHE A 2 -8.07 14.50 -2.05
CA PHE A 2 -9.27 15.25 -2.51
C PHE A 2 -9.30 16.70 -2.02
N GLU A 3 -9.19 16.94 -0.71
CA GLU A 3 -9.16 18.30 -0.15
C GLU A 3 -8.03 19.17 -0.71
N LYS A 4 -6.86 18.56 -0.92
CA LYS A 4 -5.66 19.27 -1.36
C LYS A 4 -5.63 19.54 -2.86
N ASP A 5 -6.07 18.58 -3.66
CA ASP A 5 -5.77 18.55 -5.10
C ASP A 5 -7.04 18.57 -5.97
N VAL A 6 -8.17 18.03 -5.51
CA VAL A 6 -9.40 17.90 -6.33
C VAL A 6 -10.43 18.98 -6.01
N LEU A 7 -10.79 19.14 -4.73
CA LEU A 7 -11.81 20.08 -4.27
C LEU A 7 -11.49 21.55 -4.54
N PRO A 8 -10.22 22.02 -4.54
CA PRO A 8 -9.92 23.41 -4.91
C PRO A 8 -10.34 23.79 -6.33
N PHE A 9 -10.50 22.82 -7.23
CA PHE A 9 -10.91 23.05 -8.62
C PHE A 9 -12.36 22.65 -8.89
N LEU A 10 -12.84 21.58 -8.24
CA LEU A 10 -14.16 21.00 -8.52
C LEU A 10 -15.17 21.18 -7.39
N GLY A 11 -14.73 21.47 -6.17
CA GLY A 11 -15.57 21.38 -4.97
C GLY A 11 -16.72 22.38 -4.93
N SER A 12 -16.60 23.50 -5.63
CA SER A 12 -17.65 24.52 -5.75
C SER A 12 -18.45 24.43 -7.06
N VAL A 13 -18.13 23.49 -7.95
CA VAL A 13 -18.80 23.32 -9.24
C VAL A 13 -19.89 22.27 -9.09
N ALA A 14 -21.12 22.58 -9.50
CA ALA A 14 -22.18 21.59 -9.52
C ALA A 14 -21.79 20.39 -10.39
N VAL A 15 -22.13 19.17 -9.95
CA VAL A 15 -21.68 17.93 -10.61
C VAL A 15 -22.07 17.88 -12.09
N ALA A 16 -23.24 18.42 -12.45
CA ALA A 16 -23.75 18.49 -13.82
C ALA A 16 -22.96 19.47 -14.72
N ASP A 17 -22.31 20.49 -14.12
CA ASP A 17 -21.58 21.52 -14.83
C ASP A 17 -20.09 21.18 -14.99
N VAL A 18 -19.63 20.06 -14.41
CA VAL A 18 -18.23 19.66 -14.53
C VAL A 18 -17.93 19.20 -15.95
N LYS A 19 -16.99 19.89 -16.59
CA LYS A 19 -16.49 19.57 -17.93
C LYS A 19 -15.14 18.86 -17.86
N LYS A 20 -14.79 18.19 -18.96
CA LYS A 20 -13.48 17.58 -19.20
C LYS A 20 -12.32 18.51 -18.82
N GLY A 21 -12.43 19.80 -19.18
CA GLY A 21 -11.42 20.82 -18.92
C GLY A 21 -11.10 21.01 -17.43
N HIS A 22 -12.11 20.97 -16.56
CA HIS A 22 -11.91 21.08 -15.12
C HIS A 22 -11.16 19.87 -14.55
N ILE A 23 -11.45 18.67 -15.06
CA ILE A 23 -10.77 17.44 -14.65
C ILE A 23 -9.30 17.46 -15.11
N THR A 24 -9.03 17.90 -16.33
CA THR A 24 -7.65 18.00 -16.83
C THR A 24 -6.85 19.04 -16.08
N GLN A 25 -7.45 20.16 -15.67
CA GLN A 25 -6.77 21.17 -14.84
C GLN A 25 -6.28 20.59 -13.50
N VAL A 26 -7.09 19.77 -12.84
CA VAL A 26 -6.68 19.04 -11.62
C VAL A 26 -5.46 18.18 -11.91
N THR A 27 -5.52 17.35 -12.95
CA THR A 27 -4.42 16.44 -13.26
C THR A 27 -3.16 17.20 -13.68
N ASP A 28 -3.28 18.24 -14.50
CA ASP A 28 -2.16 19.02 -15.02
C ASP A 28 -1.44 19.78 -13.89
N ALA A 29 -2.20 20.35 -12.94
CA ALA A 29 -1.64 20.98 -11.74
C ALA A 29 -0.89 19.97 -10.83
N MET A 30 -1.33 18.72 -10.77
CA MET A 30 -0.61 17.67 -10.05
C MET A 30 0.64 17.19 -10.83
N LEU A 31 0.56 17.13 -12.16
CA LEU A 31 1.69 16.76 -13.02
C LEU A 31 2.80 17.83 -13.01
N SER A 32 2.45 19.11 -13.03
CA SER A 32 3.44 20.21 -12.93
C SER A 32 4.20 20.20 -11.60
N ARG A 33 3.59 19.68 -10.54
CA ARG A 33 4.23 19.41 -9.24
C ARG A 33 5.08 18.13 -9.21
N GLY A 34 5.13 17.36 -10.29
CA GLY A 34 5.87 16.10 -10.39
C GLY A 34 5.23 14.91 -9.67
N VAL A 35 3.99 15.02 -9.17
CA VAL A 35 3.32 13.94 -8.42
C VAL A 35 2.50 13.02 -9.34
N ASN A 36 3.15 12.49 -10.37
CA ASN A 36 2.52 11.75 -11.48
C ASN A 36 1.63 10.58 -11.03
N ARG A 37 2.12 9.76 -10.09
CA ARG A 37 1.35 8.62 -9.56
C ARG A 37 0.10 9.09 -8.82
N ALA A 38 0.22 10.15 -8.01
CA ALA A 38 -0.92 10.71 -7.30
C ALA A 38 -1.96 11.29 -8.26
N ALA A 39 -1.52 11.94 -9.35
CA ALA A 39 -2.40 12.44 -10.40
C ALA A 39 -3.23 11.32 -11.07
N LYS A 40 -2.60 10.18 -11.38
CA LYS A 40 -3.30 9.00 -11.93
C LYS A 40 -4.33 8.43 -10.97
N ILE A 41 -4.02 8.39 -9.67
CA ILE A 41 -4.93 7.91 -8.63
C ILE A 41 -6.10 8.89 -8.48
N ALA A 42 -5.84 10.19 -8.37
CA ALA A 42 -6.87 11.22 -8.28
C ALA A 42 -7.83 11.15 -9.47
N PHE A 43 -7.31 11.06 -10.70
CA PHE A 43 -8.15 10.87 -11.90
C PHE A 43 -8.98 9.59 -11.84
N SER A 44 -8.40 8.48 -11.39
CA SER A 44 -9.13 7.21 -11.27
C SER A 44 -10.30 7.31 -10.30
N LEU A 45 -10.12 8.02 -9.19
CA LEU A 45 -11.16 8.24 -8.17
C LEU A 45 -12.22 9.22 -8.67
N VAL A 46 -11.83 10.32 -9.30
CA VAL A 46 -12.76 11.29 -9.92
C VAL A 46 -13.61 10.60 -11.00
N ARG A 47 -13.00 9.76 -11.83
CA ARG A 47 -13.72 8.96 -12.84
C ARG A 47 -14.69 7.98 -12.20
N GLN A 48 -14.28 7.30 -11.12
CA GLN A 48 -15.17 6.40 -10.39
C GLN A 48 -16.38 7.15 -9.81
N MET A 49 -16.16 8.34 -9.25
CA MET A 49 -17.22 9.20 -8.72
C MET A 49 -18.22 9.62 -9.82
N PHE A 50 -17.75 10.06 -10.99
CA PHE A 50 -18.64 10.44 -12.10
C PHE A 50 -19.42 9.26 -12.66
N ARG A 51 -18.81 8.08 -12.75
CA ARG A 51 -19.52 6.85 -13.14
C ARG A 51 -20.63 6.51 -12.16
N PHE A 52 -20.35 6.58 -10.86
CA PHE A 52 -21.38 6.40 -9.84
C PHE A 52 -22.52 7.43 -9.98
N ALA A 53 -22.21 8.68 -10.31
CA ALA A 53 -23.22 9.70 -10.54
C ALA A 53 -24.12 9.40 -11.75
N VAL A 54 -23.54 8.91 -12.85
CA VAL A 54 -24.30 8.42 -14.02
C VAL A 54 -25.16 7.21 -13.66
N ASP A 55 -24.59 6.21 -12.96
CA ASP A 55 -25.31 4.99 -12.57
C ASP A 55 -26.51 5.26 -11.63
N ARG A 56 -26.59 6.46 -11.06
CA ARG A 56 -27.65 6.92 -10.16
C ARG A 56 -28.52 8.03 -10.77
N ASP A 57 -28.40 8.27 -12.08
CA ASP A 57 -29.12 9.32 -12.82
C ASP A 57 -28.96 10.73 -12.22
N LEU A 58 -27.83 11.00 -11.53
CA LEU A 58 -27.51 12.34 -11.01
C LEU A 58 -27.00 13.27 -12.11
N ILE A 59 -26.40 12.69 -13.15
CA ILE A 59 -25.96 13.36 -14.38
C ILE A 59 -26.17 12.41 -15.56
N GLU A 60 -26.42 12.95 -16.75
CA GLU A 60 -26.67 12.14 -17.94
C GLU A 60 -25.40 11.57 -18.58
N HIS A 61 -24.25 12.26 -18.42
CA HIS A 61 -23.02 11.95 -19.12
C HIS A 61 -21.78 12.06 -18.23
N ASP A 62 -20.88 11.08 -18.29
CA ASP A 62 -19.59 11.10 -17.57
C ASP A 62 -18.56 12.02 -18.29
N PRO A 63 -18.18 13.17 -17.69
CA PRO A 63 -17.26 14.13 -18.31
C PRO A 63 -15.82 13.60 -18.44
N SER A 64 -15.49 12.47 -17.82
CA SER A 64 -14.16 11.85 -17.83
C SER A 64 -13.94 10.86 -18.98
N VAL A 65 -14.99 10.44 -19.70
CA VAL A 65 -14.93 9.38 -20.74
C VAL A 65 -13.87 9.67 -21.80
N GLY A 66 -13.78 10.92 -22.24
CA GLY A 66 -12.83 11.35 -23.27
C GLY A 66 -11.39 11.55 -22.80
N ILE A 67 -11.08 11.29 -21.52
CA ILE A 67 -9.74 11.45 -20.95
C ILE A 67 -9.06 10.07 -20.88
N ARG A 68 -7.99 9.90 -21.66
CA ARG A 68 -7.18 8.68 -21.63
C ARG A 68 -6.26 8.71 -20.43
N LYS A 69 -6.43 7.76 -19.49
CA LYS A 69 -5.58 7.62 -18.29
C LYS A 69 -4.08 7.58 -18.63
N ALA A 70 -3.69 6.95 -19.73
CA ALA A 70 -2.30 6.88 -20.20
C ALA A 70 -1.68 8.25 -20.53
N LYS A 71 -2.50 9.29 -20.80
CA LYS A 71 -2.03 10.66 -21.01
C LYS A 71 -1.77 11.40 -19.69
N ILE A 72 -2.21 10.87 -18.55
CA ILE A 72 -1.98 11.46 -17.23
C ILE A 72 -0.74 10.81 -16.62
N GLY A 73 0.37 11.54 -16.53
CA GLY A 73 1.56 11.11 -15.80
C GLY A 73 2.34 9.94 -16.41
N GLY A 74 2.21 9.71 -17.72
CA GLY A 74 3.04 8.78 -18.49
C GLY A 74 2.80 7.29 -18.20
N LYS A 75 3.73 6.42 -18.59
CA LYS A 75 3.71 5.00 -18.18
C LYS A 75 4.03 4.88 -16.68
N ASP A 76 3.46 3.88 -16.01
CA ASP A 76 3.91 3.56 -14.66
C ASP A 76 5.34 3.02 -14.77
N VAL A 77 6.24 3.56 -13.95
CA VAL A 77 7.61 3.04 -13.83
C VAL A 77 7.54 1.92 -12.81
N GLU A 78 7.65 0.68 -13.29
CA GLU A 78 7.83 -0.46 -12.39
C GLU A 78 9.16 -0.31 -11.65
N ARG A 79 9.17 -0.69 -10.38
CA ARG A 79 10.37 -0.63 -9.57
C ARG A 79 11.05 -1.99 -9.67
N ASP A 80 12.16 -2.04 -10.40
CA ASP A 80 12.94 -3.28 -10.59
C ASP A 80 14.05 -3.44 -9.55
N ARG A 81 14.27 -2.42 -8.69
CA ARG A 81 15.30 -2.47 -7.65
C ARG A 81 14.93 -3.49 -6.58
N VAL A 82 15.78 -4.49 -6.43
CA VAL A 82 15.80 -5.44 -5.31
C VAL A 82 17.04 -5.22 -4.44
N LEU A 83 17.05 -5.78 -3.23
CA LEU A 83 18.26 -5.78 -2.41
C LEU A 83 19.28 -6.78 -2.99
N SER A 84 20.53 -6.38 -3.10
CA SER A 84 21.63 -7.33 -3.37
C SER A 84 22.04 -8.08 -2.11
N ASP A 85 22.73 -9.20 -2.27
CA ASP A 85 23.31 -9.95 -1.15
C ASP A 85 24.21 -9.07 -0.27
N ASP A 86 25.00 -8.18 -0.88
CA ASP A 86 25.88 -7.26 -0.14
C ASP A 86 25.08 -6.22 0.66
N GLU A 87 23.96 -5.74 0.12
CA GLU A 87 23.07 -4.85 0.86
C GLU A 87 22.41 -5.58 2.04
N ILE A 88 22.04 -6.85 1.88
CA ILE A 88 21.49 -7.67 2.97
C ILE A 88 22.56 -7.92 4.05
N ARG A 89 23.81 -8.22 3.67
CA ARG A 89 24.93 -8.34 4.61
C ARG A 89 25.19 -7.03 5.34
N LEU A 90 25.16 -5.91 4.62
CA LEU A 90 25.32 -4.58 5.21
C LEU A 90 24.20 -4.27 6.21
N LEU A 91 22.96 -4.64 5.88
CA LEU A 91 21.80 -4.50 6.77
C LEU A 91 21.99 -5.33 8.04
N ALA A 92 22.47 -6.57 7.93
CA ALA A 92 22.80 -7.43 9.08
C ALA A 92 23.84 -6.81 10.01
N GLN A 93 24.83 -6.11 9.46
CA GLN A 93 25.88 -5.44 10.24
C GLN A 93 25.41 -4.14 10.88
N LYS A 94 24.53 -3.39 10.20
CA LYS A 94 24.12 -2.04 10.63
C LYS A 94 22.86 -2.01 11.50
N ALA A 95 21.89 -2.90 11.26
CA ALA A 95 20.61 -2.88 11.97
C ALA A 95 20.76 -2.95 13.51
N PRO A 96 21.64 -3.81 14.08
CA PRO A 96 21.85 -3.86 15.53
C PRO A 96 22.45 -2.58 16.12
N LYS A 97 23.12 -1.76 15.30
CA LYS A 97 23.78 -0.50 15.70
C LYS A 97 22.92 0.73 15.44
N ALA A 98 21.74 0.57 14.85
CA ALA A 98 20.88 1.66 14.42
C ALA A 98 19.97 2.22 15.54
N GLY A 99 20.06 1.69 16.75
CA GLY A 99 19.22 2.13 17.89
C GLY A 99 17.74 1.76 17.72
N LEU A 100 17.43 0.75 16.92
CA LEU A 100 16.07 0.26 16.71
C LEU A 100 15.58 -0.52 17.93
N LEU A 101 14.26 -0.54 18.12
CA LEU A 101 13.64 -1.50 19.03
C LEU A 101 13.93 -2.93 18.53
N VAL A 102 14.14 -3.86 19.45
CA VAL A 102 14.37 -5.27 19.13
C VAL A 102 13.21 -5.84 18.29
N THR A 103 11.99 -5.40 18.55
CA THR A 103 10.79 -5.79 17.78
C THR A 103 10.85 -5.29 16.33
N THR A 104 11.33 -4.06 16.11
CA THR A 104 11.52 -3.50 14.77
C THR A 104 12.62 -4.24 14.00
N GLU A 105 13.74 -4.54 14.65
CA GLU A 105 14.82 -5.31 14.04
C GLU A 105 14.34 -6.71 13.64
N ALA A 106 13.65 -7.41 14.55
CA ALA A 106 13.08 -8.73 14.27
C ALA A 106 12.06 -8.68 13.13
N ALA A 107 11.22 -7.64 13.06
CA ALA A 107 10.22 -7.48 12.00
C ALA A 107 10.86 -7.36 10.60
N ILE A 108 12.00 -6.65 10.48
CA ILE A 108 12.77 -6.56 9.23
C ILE A 108 13.19 -7.97 8.78
N TRP A 109 13.74 -8.76 9.70
CA TRP A 109 14.24 -10.11 9.41
C TRP A 109 13.11 -11.12 9.13
N ILE A 110 11.97 -11.00 9.81
CA ILE A 110 10.79 -11.82 9.53
C ILE A 110 10.28 -11.50 8.13
N ALA A 111 10.10 -10.22 7.77
CA ALA A 111 9.63 -9.83 6.45
C ALA A 111 10.59 -10.32 5.33
N LEU A 112 11.90 -10.19 5.54
CA LEU A 112 12.91 -10.66 4.57
C LEU A 112 12.93 -12.18 4.42
N SER A 113 12.76 -12.94 5.50
CA SER A 113 12.86 -14.41 5.47
C SER A 113 11.56 -15.13 5.11
N SER A 114 10.40 -14.47 5.28
CA SER A 114 9.08 -15.03 4.97
C SER A 114 8.47 -14.48 3.69
N TYR A 115 9.01 -13.39 3.14
CA TYR A 115 8.46 -12.64 2.00
C TYR A 115 7.01 -12.15 2.20
N CYS A 116 6.52 -12.17 3.43
CA CYS A 116 5.17 -11.73 3.77
C CYS A 116 5.10 -10.21 3.81
N ARG A 117 3.92 -9.66 3.58
CA ARG A 117 3.72 -8.22 3.60
C ARG A 117 3.85 -7.71 5.02
N ILE A 118 4.41 -6.51 5.16
CA ILE A 118 4.54 -5.87 6.47
C ILE A 118 3.19 -5.73 7.19
N GLY A 119 2.09 -5.46 6.46
CA GLY A 119 0.76 -5.41 7.05
C GLY A 119 0.27 -6.75 7.61
N GLU A 120 0.59 -7.86 6.93
CA GLU A 120 0.26 -9.21 7.41
C GLU A 120 1.04 -9.50 8.71
N LEU A 121 2.34 -9.15 8.74
CA LEU A 121 3.19 -9.28 9.93
C LEU A 121 2.70 -8.43 11.11
N LEU A 122 2.38 -7.15 10.88
CA LEU A 122 1.95 -6.23 11.93
C LEU A 122 0.59 -6.61 12.52
N ASN A 123 -0.29 -7.25 11.75
CA ASN A 123 -1.60 -7.73 12.22
C ASN A 123 -1.55 -9.15 12.81
N SER A 124 -0.37 -9.76 12.91
CA SER A 124 -0.24 -11.11 13.43
C SER A 124 -0.35 -11.17 14.95
N ARG A 125 -1.02 -12.22 15.43
CA ARG A 125 -1.18 -12.54 16.84
C ARG A 125 -0.40 -13.79 17.18
N TRP A 126 -0.10 -13.99 18.45
CA TRP A 126 0.62 -15.18 18.90
C TRP A 126 -0.11 -16.48 18.59
N GLU A 127 -1.44 -16.48 18.62
CA GLU A 127 -2.29 -17.61 18.23
C GLU A 127 -2.15 -18.00 16.75
N HIS A 128 -1.64 -17.09 15.90
CA HIS A 128 -1.37 -17.39 14.49
C HIS A 128 -0.05 -18.12 14.26
N ILE A 129 0.83 -18.18 15.27
CA ILE A 129 2.18 -18.74 15.15
C ILE A 129 2.23 -20.08 15.87
N ASP A 130 2.38 -21.15 15.11
CA ASP A 130 2.65 -22.48 15.64
C ASP A 130 4.16 -22.71 15.65
N PHE A 131 4.76 -22.66 16.84
CA PHE A 131 6.19 -22.85 17.02
C PHE A 131 6.63 -24.32 16.87
N GLU A 132 5.72 -25.28 17.04
CA GLU A 132 6.01 -26.71 16.92
C GLU A 132 5.98 -27.12 15.44
N GLN A 133 4.91 -26.75 14.74
CA GLN A 133 4.76 -26.99 13.30
C GLN A 133 5.58 -26.02 12.44
N LYS A 134 6.13 -24.97 13.05
CA LYS A 134 6.88 -23.88 12.38
C LYS A 134 6.04 -23.24 11.29
N THR A 135 4.81 -22.89 11.61
CA THR A 135 3.87 -22.27 10.68
C THR A 135 3.38 -20.93 11.20
N TRP A 136 3.05 -20.05 10.27
CA TRP A 136 2.37 -18.80 10.52
C TRP A 136 1.12 -18.73 9.68
N LEU A 137 -0.04 -18.77 10.33
CA LEU A 137 -1.33 -18.54 9.70
C LEU A 137 -1.52 -17.04 9.45
N ILE A 138 -1.82 -16.67 8.22
CA ILE A 138 -2.30 -15.33 7.87
C ILE A 138 -3.80 -15.46 7.59
N PRO A 139 -4.67 -15.00 8.52
CA PRO A 139 -6.11 -15.03 8.34
C PRO A 139 -6.59 -14.20 7.13
N SER A 140 -7.82 -14.41 6.68
CA SER A 140 -8.37 -13.73 5.50
C SER A 140 -8.48 -12.22 5.72
N GLU A 141 -8.85 -11.79 6.92
CA GLU A 141 -8.96 -10.41 7.37
C GLU A 141 -7.61 -9.67 7.37
N ASN A 142 -6.51 -10.41 7.56
CA ASN A 142 -5.16 -9.87 7.58
C ASN A 142 -4.46 -9.98 6.21
N SER A 143 -4.99 -10.83 5.34
CA SER A 143 -4.47 -11.06 3.99
C SER A 143 -4.88 -9.94 3.05
N LYS A 144 -3.91 -9.40 2.31
CA LYS A 144 -4.19 -8.35 1.30
C LYS A 144 -5.26 -8.77 0.27
N ASN A 145 -5.34 -10.06 -0.03
CA ASN A 145 -6.23 -10.59 -1.08
C ASN A 145 -7.52 -11.19 -0.52
N GLY A 146 -7.78 -11.07 0.79
CA GLY A 146 -8.94 -11.65 1.46
C GLY A 146 -8.94 -13.18 1.54
N LYS A 147 -7.79 -13.83 1.28
CA LYS A 147 -7.64 -15.30 1.30
C LYS A 147 -6.69 -15.72 2.40
N PRO A 148 -7.09 -16.66 3.28
CA PRO A 148 -6.20 -17.16 4.32
C PRO A 148 -5.10 -18.00 3.69
N HIS A 149 -3.91 -17.97 4.28
CA HIS A 149 -2.80 -18.84 3.86
C HIS A 149 -1.85 -19.13 5.03
N VAL A 150 -1.14 -20.25 4.92
CA VAL A 150 -0.17 -20.69 5.93
C VAL A 150 1.23 -20.55 5.35
N VAL A 151 2.11 -19.90 6.09
CA VAL A 151 3.51 -19.67 5.74
C VAL A 151 4.37 -20.63 6.54
N SER A 152 5.20 -21.41 5.86
CA SER A 152 6.22 -22.24 6.53
C SER A 152 7.39 -21.36 6.98
N LEU A 153 7.73 -21.43 8.26
CA LEU A 153 8.76 -20.60 8.87
C LEU A 153 10.11 -21.33 8.88
N SER A 154 11.14 -20.67 8.34
CA SER A 154 12.52 -21.13 8.47
C SER A 154 12.99 -21.06 9.94
N GLY A 155 14.02 -21.84 10.29
CA GLY A 155 14.62 -21.76 11.63
C GLY A 155 15.07 -20.33 12.00
N PHE A 156 15.53 -19.57 11.00
CA PHE A 156 15.87 -18.16 11.16
C PHE A 156 14.64 -17.31 11.52
N ALA A 157 13.54 -17.43 10.78
CA ALA A 157 12.30 -16.69 11.05
C ALA A 157 11.76 -17.04 12.45
N MET A 158 11.79 -18.32 12.82
CA MET A 158 11.38 -18.79 14.15
C MET A 158 12.16 -18.10 15.28
N THR A 159 13.49 -17.96 15.13
CA THR A 159 14.31 -17.26 16.11
C THR A 159 13.87 -15.80 16.27
N GLN A 160 13.53 -15.12 15.17
CA GLN A 160 13.06 -13.73 15.24
C GLN A 160 11.69 -13.63 15.92
N PHE A 161 10.74 -14.52 15.61
CA PHE A 161 9.46 -14.57 16.31
C PHE A 161 9.64 -14.81 17.82
N LYS A 162 10.54 -15.72 18.22
CA LYS A 162 10.86 -15.95 19.64
C LYS A 162 11.46 -14.72 20.32
N ARG A 163 12.35 -13.98 19.65
CA ARG A 163 12.90 -12.70 20.18
C ARG A 163 11.79 -11.70 20.49
N VAL A 164 10.79 -11.60 19.62
CA VAL A 164 9.64 -10.71 19.82
C VAL A 164 8.76 -11.24 20.96
N GLN A 165 8.46 -12.55 20.98
CA GLN A 165 7.62 -13.18 22.01
C GLN A 165 8.18 -13.01 23.43
N GLN A 166 9.50 -12.97 23.60
CA GLN A 166 10.12 -12.69 24.90
C GLN A 166 9.82 -11.28 25.44
N ILE A 167 9.49 -10.33 24.57
CA ILE A 167 9.23 -8.93 24.92
C ILE A 167 7.74 -8.71 25.16
N ASN A 168 6.87 -9.23 24.28
CA ASN A 168 5.43 -8.95 24.30
C ASN A 168 4.56 -10.22 24.14
N GLY A 169 5.06 -11.39 24.54
CA GLY A 169 4.33 -12.67 24.49
C GLY A 169 3.07 -12.73 25.35
N LYS A 170 2.89 -11.78 26.27
CA LYS A 170 1.66 -11.61 27.08
C LYS A 170 0.66 -10.62 26.48
N SER A 171 1.01 -9.96 25.38
CA SER A 171 0.11 -9.05 24.69
C SER A 171 -0.90 -9.87 23.88
N THR A 172 -2.18 -9.63 24.13
CA THR A 172 -3.32 -10.14 23.35
C THR A 172 -3.43 -9.46 21.98
#